data_AF-A0A7Y5S1C3-F1
#
_entry.id   AF-A0A7Y5S1C3-F1
#
_cell.length_a   1.000
_cell.length_b   1.000
_cell.length_c   1.000
_cell.angle_alpha   90.00
_cell.angle_beta   90.00
_cell.angle_gamma   90.00
#
_symmetry.space_group_name_H-M   'P 1'
#
loop_
_entity.id
_entity.type
_entity.pdbx_description
1 polymer ?
#
loop_
_entity_poly.entity_id
_entity_poly.type
_entity_poly.pdbx_seq_one_letter_code
_entity_poly.pdbx_strand_id
1 'polypeptide(L)'
;MAVKQLVTKVWIAPGCIVCDACETTCPDVFDVRHDDGTCLIRPDAMDAEFTKPRSQLIKDAAAECPVDVIKFETIEVEVSDAEAAAAPAPAAPAAAKA
;
A
#
# COMPACT_ATOMS: atom_id res chain seq x y z
N MET A 1 -13.12 -20.97 -8.54
CA MET A 1 -13.43 -19.87 -7.60
C MET A 1 -12.13 -19.10 -7.42
N ALA A 2 -12.11 -17.83 -7.80
CA ALA A 2 -10.93 -16.99 -7.59
C ALA A 2 -11.03 -16.39 -6.18
N VAL A 3 -10.18 -16.86 -5.28
CA VAL A 3 -10.03 -16.25 -3.96
C VAL A 3 -9.16 -15.01 -4.10
N LYS A 4 -9.69 -13.84 -3.72
CA LYS A 4 -8.91 -12.60 -3.67
C LYS A 4 -8.57 -12.31 -2.22
N GLN A 5 -7.28 -12.19 -1.93
CA GLN A 5 -6.79 -11.76 -0.64
C GLN A 5 -6.87 -10.25 -0.53
N LEU A 6 -7.75 -9.75 0.33
CA LEU A 6 -7.92 -8.32 0.60
C LEU A 6 -7.19 -7.94 1.88
N VAL A 7 -6.37 -6.90 1.80
CA VAL A 7 -5.71 -6.28 2.94
C VAL A 7 -6.76 -5.56 3.78
N THR A 8 -6.84 -5.89 5.06
CA THR A 8 -7.74 -5.24 6.02
C THR A 8 -7.01 -4.30 6.97
N LYS A 9 -5.70 -4.49 7.12
CA LYS A 9 -4.85 -3.71 8.03
C LYS A 9 -3.43 -3.68 7.51
N VAL A 10 -2.78 -2.53 7.65
CA VAL A 10 -1.37 -2.32 7.27
C VAL A 10 -0.66 -1.53 8.36
N TRP A 11 0.60 -1.84 8.62
CA TRP A 11 1.45 -1.12 9.56
C TRP A 11 2.93 -1.22 9.16
N ILE A 12 3.73 -0.28 9.65
CA ILE A 12 5.17 -0.23 9.43
C ILE A 12 5.88 -0.74 10.68
N ALA A 13 6.67 -1.80 10.55
CA ALA A 13 7.55 -2.27 11.60
C ALA A 13 8.78 -1.34 11.74
N PRO A 14 9.44 -1.32 12.91
CA PRO A 14 10.69 -0.58 13.09
C PRO A 14 11.75 -1.02 12.08
N GLY A 15 12.49 -0.06 11.51
CA GLY A 15 13.53 -0.32 10.51
C GLY A 15 13.27 0.27 9.12
N CYS A 16 12.26 1.12 8.97
CA CYS A 16 12.08 1.90 7.74
C CYS A 16 13.32 2.76 7.48
N ILE A 17 13.80 2.76 6.24
CA ILE A 17 14.96 3.55 5.79
C ILE A 17 14.56 4.74 4.92
N VAL A 18 13.26 5.03 4.82
CA VAL A 18 12.74 6.18 4.08
C VAL A 18 13.19 6.16 2.60
N CYS A 19 12.96 5.03 1.92
CA CYS A 19 13.38 4.79 0.53
C CYS A 19 12.36 5.26 -0.52
N ASP A 20 11.21 5.79 -0.12
CA ASP A 20 10.16 6.38 -0.96
C ASP A 20 9.43 5.42 -1.92
N ALA A 21 9.89 4.18 -2.05
CA ALA A 21 9.27 3.15 -2.89
C ALA A 21 7.78 2.93 -2.55
N CYS A 22 7.45 2.81 -1.26
CA CYS A 22 6.08 2.53 -0.84
C CYS A 22 5.10 3.69 -1.12
N GLU A 23 5.56 4.93 -0.98
CA GLU A 23 4.77 6.11 -1.33
C GLU A 23 4.63 6.26 -2.85
N THR A 24 5.63 5.85 -3.62
CA THR A 24 5.52 5.84 -5.10
C THR A 24 4.46 4.85 -5.58
N THR A 25 4.42 3.66 -4.98
CA THR A 25 3.50 2.59 -5.38
C THR A 25 2.09 2.78 -4.84
N CYS A 26 1.94 3.29 -3.61
CA CYS A 26 0.64 3.56 -3.01
C CYS A 26 0.66 4.83 -2.13
N PRO A 27 0.67 6.03 -2.75
CA PRO A 27 0.76 7.31 -2.02
C PRO A 27 -0.49 7.60 -1.17
N ASP A 28 -1.61 6.96 -1.51
CA ASP A 28 -2.87 7.02 -0.79
C ASP A 28 -2.80 6.35 0.60
N VAL A 29 -1.85 5.42 0.80
CA VAL A 29 -1.74 4.61 2.01
C VAL A 29 -0.49 4.96 2.80
N PHE A 30 0.64 5.09 2.10
CA PHE A 30 1.93 5.38 2.69
C PHE A 30 2.25 6.86 2.59
N ASP A 31 2.75 7.40 3.68
CA ASP A 31 3.13 8.80 3.81
C ASP A 31 4.52 8.85 4.41
N VAL A 32 5.51 9.11 3.56
CA VAL A 32 6.91 9.00 3.93
C VAL A 32 7.37 10.31 4.56
N ARG A 33 7.85 10.24 5.80
CA ARG A 33 8.28 11.40 6.58
C ARG A 33 9.77 11.33 6.82
N HIS A 34 10.53 12.03 5.95
CA HIS A 34 11.98 12.14 6.09
C HIS A 34 12.40 12.79 7.41
N ASP A 35 11.61 13.72 7.92
CA ASP A 35 11.88 14.41 9.20
C ASP A 35 11.81 13.44 10.40
N ASP A 36 10.89 12.47 10.37
CA ASP A 36 10.70 11.47 11.43
C ASP A 36 11.55 10.20 11.22
N GLY A 37 12.25 10.10 10.08
CA GLY A 37 13.06 8.93 9.72
C GLY A 37 12.24 7.65 9.51
N THR A 38 10.94 7.76 9.23
CA THR A 38 10.06 6.60 9.04
C THR A 38 8.91 6.88 8.07
N CYS A 39 8.30 5.81 7.56
CA CYS A 39 7.02 5.88 6.87
C CYS A 39 5.87 5.79 7.89
N LEU A 40 4.85 6.62 7.70
CA LEU A 40 3.59 6.56 8.43
C LEU A 40 2.49 6.02 7.51
N ILE A 41 1.46 5.44 8.12
CA ILE A 41 0.25 5.03 7.41
C ILE A 41 -0.76 6.17 7.53
N ARG A 42 -1.33 6.59 6.40
CA ARG A 42 -2.37 7.63 6.39
C ARG A 42 -3.59 7.18 7.22
N PRO A 43 -4.29 8.11 7.89
CA PRO A 43 -5.47 7.78 8.68
C PRO A 43 -6.55 7.08 7.83
N ASP A 44 -6.70 7.46 6.56
CA ASP A 44 -7.65 6.83 5.63
C ASP A 44 -7.36 5.34 5.40
N ALA A 45 -6.08 4.95 5.46
CA ALA A 45 -5.66 3.57 5.30
C ALA A 45 -5.77 2.72 6.58
N MET A 46 -6.25 3.31 7.68
CA MET A 46 -6.71 2.54 8.84
C MET A 46 -8.07 1.88 8.60
N ASP A 47 -8.83 2.33 7.59
CA ASP A 47 -10.10 1.73 7.21
C ASP A 47 -9.92 0.55 6.24
N ALA A 48 -10.55 -0.58 6.59
CA ALA A 48 -10.53 -1.78 5.76
C ALA A 48 -11.19 -1.53 4.39
N GLU A 49 -12.25 -0.71 4.33
CA GLU A 49 -12.92 -0.35 3.08
C GLU A 49 -12.00 0.41 2.12
N PHE A 50 -11.05 1.18 2.64
CA PHE A 50 -10.09 1.94 1.84
C PHE A 50 -8.94 1.07 1.31
N THR A 51 -8.51 0.10 2.11
CA THR A 51 -7.38 -0.81 1.81
C THR A 51 -7.78 -2.01 0.95
N LYS A 52 -9.04 -2.48 1.01
CA LYS A 52 -9.59 -3.53 0.14
C LYS A 52 -9.38 -3.29 -1.37
N PRO A 53 -9.77 -2.15 -1.96
CA PRO A 53 -9.53 -1.90 -3.38
C PRO A 53 -8.04 -1.72 -3.72
N ARG A 54 -7.24 -1.28 -2.74
CA ARG A 54 -5.79 -1.04 -2.86
C ARG A 54 -4.93 -2.23 -2.43
N SER A 55 -5.54 -3.38 -2.18
CA SER A 55 -4.85 -4.55 -1.62
C SER A 55 -3.73 -5.07 -2.50
N GLN A 56 -3.83 -4.91 -3.82
CA GLN A 56 -2.75 -5.26 -4.73
C GLN A 56 -1.58 -4.27 -4.59
N LEU A 57 -1.85 -2.96 -4.64
CA LEU A 57 -0.84 -1.91 -4.50
C LEU A 57 -0.09 -2.01 -3.16
N ILE A 58 -0.78 -2.33 -2.06
CA ILE A 58 -0.15 -2.50 -0.74
C ILE A 58 0.81 -3.69 -0.73
N LYS A 59 0.46 -4.79 -1.39
CA LYS A 59 1.33 -5.97 -1.50
C LYS A 59 2.54 -5.70 -2.39
N ASP A 60 2.33 -4.99 -3.51
CA ASP A 60 3.40 -4.60 -4.41
C ASP A 60 4.39 -3.67 -3.69
N ALA A 61 3.88 -2.65 -2.97
CA ALA A 61 4.69 -1.78 -2.13
C ALA A 61 5.48 -2.52 -1.05
N ALA A 62 4.86 -3.54 -0.43
CA ALA A 62 5.55 -4.38 0.55
C ALA A 62 6.67 -5.23 -0.09
N ALA A 63 6.46 -5.74 -1.30
CA ALA A 63 7.46 -6.50 -2.05
C ALA A 63 8.61 -5.63 -2.57
N GLU A 64 8.37 -4.35 -2.83
CA GLU A 64 9.40 -3.37 -3.20
C GLU A 64 10.22 -2.88 -2.00
N CYS A 65 9.78 -3.15 -0.77
CA CYS A 65 10.48 -2.69 0.43
C CYS A 65 11.78 -3.49 0.64
N PRO A 66 12.97 -2.88 0.52
CA PRO A 66 14.25 -3.61 0.59
C PRO A 66 14.57 -4.16 1.98
N VAL A 67 13.84 -3.71 3.00
CA VAL A 67 14.00 -4.07 4.41
C VAL A 67 12.76 -4.80 4.96
N ASP A 68 11.77 -5.10 4.10
CA ASP A 68 10.57 -5.89 4.43
C ASP A 68 9.81 -5.42 5.68
N VAL A 69 9.82 -4.12 5.99
CA VAL A 69 9.18 -3.57 7.21
C VAL A 69 7.69 -3.32 7.05
N ILE A 70 7.16 -3.35 5.83
CA ILE A 70 5.73 -3.16 5.56
C ILE A 70 5.00 -4.46 5.88
N LYS A 71 4.12 -4.43 6.88
CA LYS A 71 3.35 -5.59 7.34
C LYS A 71 1.86 -5.34 7.11
N PHE A 72 1.13 -6.40 6.80
CA PHE A 72 -0.29 -6.32 6.49
C PHE A 72 -1.01 -7.61 6.86
N GLU A 73 -2.31 -7.50 7.13
CA GLU A 73 -3.22 -8.64 7.32
C GLU A 73 -4.14 -8.77 6.11
N THR A 74 -4.32 -9.99 5.63
CA THR A 74 -5.24 -10.30 4.53
C THR A 74 -6.37 -11.21 4.95
N ILE A 75 -7.55 -10.98 4.39
CA ILE A 75 -8.68 -11.91 4.43
C ILE A 75 -8.93 -12.48 3.03
N GLU A 76 -9.30 -13.76 2.97
CA GLU A 76 -9.67 -14.41 1.72
C GLU A 76 -11.16 -14.18 1.48
N VAL A 77 -11.48 -13.51 0.38
CA VAL A 77 -12.86 -13.26 -0.02
C VAL A 77 -13.10 -13.91 -1.38
N GLU A 78 -14.20 -14.63 -1.48
CA GLU A 78 -14.62 -15.32 -2.70
C GLU A 78 -15.28 -14.30 -3.63
N VAL A 79 -14.56 -13.86 -4.65
CA VAL A 79 -15.03 -12.80 -5.56
C VAL A 79 -15.54 -13.45 -6.84
N SER A 80 -16.80 -13.18 -7.19
CA SER A 80 -17.37 -13.50 -8.51
C SER A 80 -16.95 -12.45 -9.53
N ASP A 81 -16.79 -12.87 -10.79
CA ASP A 81 -16.09 -12.26 -11.95
C ASP A 81 -16.28 -10.74 -12.27
N ALA A 82 -17.09 -10.00 -11.52
CA ALA A 82 -17.52 -8.63 -11.86
C ALA A 82 -16.61 -7.48 -11.34
N GLU A 83 -15.76 -7.71 -10.34
CA GLU A 83 -15.01 -6.62 -9.66
C GLU A 83 -13.56 -6.42 -10.14
N ALA A 84 -13.06 -7.25 -11.07
CA ALA A 84 -11.70 -7.12 -11.62
C ALA A 84 -11.52 -5.93 -12.58
N ALA A 85 -12.61 -5.28 -13.01
CA ALA A 85 -12.58 -4.24 -14.04
C ALA A 85 -12.36 -2.80 -13.54
N ALA A 86 -12.42 -2.55 -12.23
CA ALA A 86 -12.26 -1.20 -11.68
C ALA A 86 -10.80 -0.93 -11.29
N ALA A 87 -9.95 -0.71 -12.30
CA ALA A 87 -8.65 -0.09 -12.12
C ALA A 87 -8.82 1.44 -11.95
N PRO A 88 -8.25 2.05 -10.91
CA PRO A 88 -7.77 3.40 -11.01
C PRO A 88 -6.24 3.36 -11.18
N ALA A 89 -5.79 3.66 -12.39
CA ALA A 89 -4.46 4.21 -12.66
C ALA A 89 -4.62 5.74 -12.85
N PRO A 90 -3.56 6.57 -12.80
CA PRO A 90 -2.20 6.36 -12.30
C PRO A 90 -1.76 7.45 -11.27
N ALA A 91 -0.82 7.15 -10.38
CA ALA A 91 -0.04 8.21 -9.71
C ALA A 91 1.17 8.56 -10.59
N ALA A 92 1.17 9.78 -11.13
CA ALA A 92 2.19 10.34 -11.99
C ALA A 92 3.48 10.68 -11.21
N PRO A 93 4.66 10.72 -11.88
CA PRO A 93 5.95 10.80 -11.20
C PRO A 93 6.27 12.23 -10.74
N ALA A 94 6.64 12.40 -9.48
CA ALA A 94 7.24 13.64 -8.99
C ALA A 94 8.76 13.59 -9.25
N ALA A 95 9.16 13.97 -10.47
CA ALA A 95 10.53 14.36 -10.77
C ALA A 95 10.54 15.86 -11.09
N ALA A 96 11.10 16.68 -10.19
CA ALA A 96 11.56 18.02 -10.52
C ALA A 96 12.77 18.39 -9.65
N LYS A 97 13.94 18.42 -10.31
CA LYS A 97 15.22 18.91 -9.80
C LYS A 97 15.14 20.40 -9.41
N ALA A 98 15.96 20.79 -8.42
CA ALA A 98 16.83 21.95 -8.50
C ALA A 98 18.15 21.63 -7.80
#